data_AF-A0A3D1IMM4-F1
#
_entry.id   AF-A0A3D1IMM4-F1
#
_cell.length_a   1.000
_cell.length_b   1.000
_cell.length_c   1.000
_cell.angle_alpha   90.00
_cell.angle_beta   90.00
_cell.angle_gamma   90.00
#
_symmetry.space_group_name_H-M   'P 1'
#
loop_
_entity.id
_entity.type
_entity.pdbx_description
1 polymer ?
#
loop_
_entity_poly.entity_id
_entity_poly.type
_entity_poly.pdbx_seq_one_letter_code
_entity_poly.pdbx_strand_id
1 'polypeptide(L)'
;MPRRDDIHSVLIIGAGPIIIGQACEFDYSGTQACKALKEEGYRVVLVNSNPATIMTDPEFADRTYIEPVTPEAVEKIIVRELAELKKIGTDGKLVLLPTLGGQTGLNTAMELFRTGVLQKHGVEMIGAKADAIERGEDRERFKELMLEIGLDVPVSGIAHNMDDAWAIADRIGKFPLIIRPAYTLGGTGGGIAYNRDEYEELTKKGINLSPVNEILVEESLIGWKEYEMEVMRDKADNCVIICSIENFDPMGVHTGDSITVAPIQTLTDKEYQIMRDASFAIIRAVGVETGGSNIQFSVNPDNGRMIVIEMNPRVSRSSALASKATGFPIAKIAAKLAVGYTLDEIPNDITRETPTSFEPTIDYVVTKIPRFAFEKFQQADPTLNTQMKSVGEAMAIGRTFKESLQKCLRSMEIGRAGLGGDGKGWRVSDTVYGDRDILPRDLITQKLTTPNAERVFYLRHALRAGLTVDEIFELSKIDRWFLTQIQQIVDCEEELASVGASA
;
A
#
# COMPACT_ATOMS: atom_id res chain seq x y z
N MET A 1 -12.25 11.35 31.85
CA MET A 1 -11.46 10.33 31.13
C MET A 1 -11.12 10.90 29.76
N PRO A 2 -10.06 10.42 29.09
CA PRO A 2 -9.72 10.91 27.75
C PRO A 2 -10.73 10.55 26.66
N ARG A 3 -11.52 9.50 26.91
CA ARG A 3 -12.72 9.13 26.15
C ARG A 3 -13.67 10.34 25.98
N ARG A 4 -14.19 10.53 24.78
CA ARG A 4 -15.23 11.50 24.46
C ARG A 4 -16.61 11.06 24.96
N ASP A 5 -17.10 11.73 25.99
CA ASP A 5 -18.43 11.47 26.59
C ASP A 5 -19.58 12.14 25.80
N ASP A 6 -19.28 13.05 24.86
CA ASP A 6 -20.29 13.64 23.97
C ASP A 6 -20.77 12.66 22.88
N ILE A 7 -20.07 11.54 22.70
CA ILE A 7 -20.39 10.50 21.72
C ILE A 7 -21.07 9.33 22.42
N HIS A 8 -22.23 8.91 21.92
CA HIS A 8 -22.88 7.68 22.37
C HIS A 8 -22.70 6.55 21.36
N SER A 9 -22.92 6.85 20.08
CA SER A 9 -22.89 5.86 19.00
C SER A 9 -21.84 6.20 17.94
N VAL A 10 -21.15 5.18 17.44
CA VAL A 10 -20.20 5.31 16.32
C VAL A 10 -20.71 4.46 15.16
N LEU A 11 -20.95 5.10 14.01
CA LEU A 11 -21.21 4.43 12.74
C LEU A 11 -19.90 4.18 12.01
N ILE A 12 -19.59 2.91 11.76
CA ILE A 12 -18.44 2.47 10.97
C ILE A 12 -18.92 2.10 9.57
N ILE A 13 -18.21 2.56 8.54
CA ILE A 13 -18.43 2.12 7.16
C ILE A 13 -17.40 1.04 6.81
N GLY A 14 -17.88 -0.16 6.48
CA GLY A 14 -17.06 -1.26 5.97
C GLY A 14 -16.72 -1.12 4.48
N ALA A 15 -15.81 -1.96 3.99
CA ALA A 15 -15.29 -1.86 2.63
C ALA A 15 -16.23 -2.40 1.54
N GLY A 16 -17.25 -3.18 1.90
CA GLY A 16 -18.07 -3.91 0.94
C GLY A 16 -17.36 -5.19 0.44
N PRO A 17 -17.68 -5.67 -0.77
CA PRO A 17 -17.15 -6.93 -1.28
C PRO A 17 -15.63 -6.87 -1.53
N ILE A 18 -14.99 -8.04 -1.44
CA ILE A 18 -13.56 -8.20 -1.75
C ILE A 18 -13.32 -8.03 -3.24
N ILE A 19 -12.40 -7.14 -3.60
CA ILE A 19 -11.94 -6.90 -4.97
C ILE A 19 -10.40 -6.79 -4.99
N ILE A 20 -9.79 -6.90 -6.18
CA ILE A 20 -8.36 -6.59 -6.33
C ILE A 20 -8.13 -5.14 -5.87
N GLY A 21 -7.16 -4.94 -4.98
CA GLY A 21 -6.83 -3.64 -4.39
C GLY A 21 -7.57 -3.33 -3.09
N GLN A 22 -8.63 -4.06 -2.76
CA GLN A 22 -9.41 -3.85 -1.54
C GLN A 22 -9.96 -5.17 -1.00
N ALA A 23 -9.23 -5.78 -0.06
CA ALA A 23 -9.47 -7.15 0.37
C ALA A 23 -9.65 -7.30 1.89
N CYS A 24 -9.19 -8.42 2.44
CA CYS A 24 -9.48 -8.88 3.80
C CYS A 24 -8.91 -7.98 4.90
N GLU A 25 -7.95 -7.12 4.57
CA GLU A 25 -7.35 -6.13 5.47
C GLU A 25 -8.40 -5.22 6.13
N PHE A 26 -9.53 -4.96 5.46
CA PHE A 26 -10.59 -4.11 5.98
C PHE A 26 -11.58 -4.85 6.88
N ASP A 27 -11.78 -6.16 6.69
CA ASP A 27 -12.48 -6.99 7.68
C ASP A 27 -11.65 -7.09 8.97
N TYR A 28 -10.34 -7.35 8.83
CA TYR A 28 -9.41 -7.33 9.95
C TYR A 28 -9.46 -5.99 10.70
N SER A 29 -9.33 -4.87 9.97
CA SER A 29 -9.31 -3.53 10.58
C SER A 29 -10.66 -3.14 11.20
N GLY A 30 -11.76 -3.39 10.49
CA GLY A 30 -13.12 -3.15 10.96
C GLY A 30 -13.43 -3.94 12.22
N THR A 31 -13.08 -5.23 12.26
CA THR A 31 -13.24 -6.09 13.44
C THR A 31 -12.49 -5.54 14.66
N GLN A 32 -11.23 -5.12 14.47
CA GLN A 32 -10.42 -4.53 15.55
C GLN A 32 -11.05 -3.24 16.10
N ALA A 33 -11.55 -2.37 15.22
CA ALA A 33 -12.20 -1.13 15.62
C ALA A 33 -13.53 -1.35 16.33
N CYS A 34 -14.38 -2.24 15.81
CA CYS A 34 -15.62 -2.65 16.46
C CYS A 34 -15.37 -3.12 17.89
N LYS A 35 -14.38 -4.02 18.07
CA LYS A 35 -13.96 -4.50 19.38
C LYS A 35 -13.46 -3.37 20.29
N ALA A 36 -12.57 -2.52 19.80
CA ALA A 36 -12.00 -1.41 20.56
C ALA A 36 -13.08 -0.45 21.08
N LEU A 37 -14.01 -0.06 20.21
CA LEU A 37 -15.06 0.89 20.57
C LEU A 37 -16.09 0.28 21.54
N LYS A 38 -16.39 -1.01 21.41
CA LYS A 38 -17.24 -1.72 22.40
C LYS A 38 -16.56 -1.88 23.76
N GLU A 39 -15.25 -2.18 23.79
CA GLU A 39 -14.47 -2.22 25.04
C GLU A 39 -14.52 -0.87 25.77
N GLU A 40 -14.53 0.24 25.01
CA GLU A 40 -14.70 1.58 25.55
C GLU A 40 -16.14 1.92 25.90
N GLY A 41 -17.11 1.04 25.68
CA GLY A 41 -18.51 1.25 26.03
C GLY A 41 -19.27 2.20 25.08
N TYR A 42 -18.83 2.32 23.83
CA TYR A 42 -19.62 2.96 22.77
C TYR A 42 -20.61 1.99 22.16
N ARG A 43 -21.76 2.50 21.71
CA ARG A 43 -22.67 1.75 20.86
C ARG A 43 -22.17 1.74 19.42
N VAL A 44 -21.81 0.57 18.91
CA VAL A 44 -21.26 0.41 17.57
C VAL A 44 -22.37 0.09 16.58
N VAL A 45 -22.48 0.91 15.54
CA VAL A 45 -23.30 0.65 14.35
C VAL A 45 -22.34 0.37 13.20
N LEU A 46 -22.58 -0.70 12.47
CA LEU A 46 -21.76 -1.07 11.31
C LEU A 46 -22.62 -1.23 10.06
N VAL A 47 -22.15 -0.71 8.93
CA VAL A 47 -22.67 -1.04 7.60
C VAL A 47 -21.58 -1.70 6.75
N ASN A 48 -21.85 -2.90 6.24
CA ASN A 48 -20.97 -3.58 5.29
C ASN A 48 -21.80 -4.57 4.44
N SER A 49 -21.73 -4.44 3.12
CA SER A 49 -22.49 -5.31 2.22
C SER A 49 -21.92 -6.73 2.08
N ASN A 50 -20.69 -6.98 2.56
CA ASN A 50 -20.06 -8.29 2.47
C ASN A 50 -20.48 -9.19 3.64
N PRO A 51 -21.25 -10.27 3.40
CA PRO A 51 -21.72 -11.16 4.48
C PRO A 51 -20.63 -12.11 4.97
N ALA A 52 -19.49 -12.24 4.27
CA ALA A 52 -18.42 -13.15 4.61
C ALA A 52 -17.32 -12.46 5.43
N THR A 53 -17.71 -11.62 6.40
CA THR A 53 -16.78 -10.85 7.23
C THR A 53 -17.05 -11.07 8.71
N ILE A 54 -15.98 -11.19 9.51
CA ILE A 54 -16.11 -11.33 10.96
C ILE A 54 -16.70 -10.06 11.57
N MET A 55 -16.38 -8.88 11.03
CA MET A 55 -16.94 -7.62 11.52
C MET A 55 -18.47 -7.57 11.44
N THR A 56 -19.10 -8.34 10.53
CA THR A 56 -20.56 -8.43 10.39
C THR A 56 -21.20 -9.48 11.28
N ASP A 57 -20.43 -10.26 12.04
CA ASP A 57 -21.01 -11.20 13.00
C ASP A 57 -21.76 -10.44 14.11
N PRO A 58 -22.92 -10.94 14.59
CA PRO A 58 -23.81 -10.20 15.49
C PRO A 58 -23.18 -9.73 16.80
N GLU A 59 -22.12 -10.37 17.28
CA GLU A 59 -21.44 -10.03 18.53
C GLU A 59 -20.50 -8.81 18.43
N PHE A 60 -20.03 -8.44 17.23
CA PHE A 60 -19.00 -7.40 17.07
C PHE A 60 -19.55 -5.98 17.03
N ALA A 61 -20.81 -5.78 16.67
CA ALA A 61 -21.48 -4.48 16.71
C ALA A 61 -22.82 -4.59 17.45
N ASP A 62 -23.36 -3.48 17.96
CA ASP A 62 -24.70 -3.47 18.57
C ASP A 62 -25.80 -3.47 17.50
N ARG A 63 -25.48 -2.91 16.32
CA ARG A 63 -26.31 -2.94 15.12
C ARG A 63 -25.44 -3.20 13.90
N THR A 64 -25.70 -4.30 13.22
CA THR A 64 -25.05 -4.65 11.95
C THR A 64 -26.04 -4.54 10.80
N TYR A 65 -25.69 -3.76 9.79
CA TYR A 65 -26.41 -3.62 8.53
C TYR A 65 -25.63 -4.31 7.41
N ILE A 66 -26.14 -5.45 6.94
CA ILE A 66 -25.66 -6.09 5.71
C ILE A 66 -26.44 -5.50 4.54
N GLU A 67 -26.09 -4.27 4.19
CA GLU A 67 -26.77 -3.42 3.21
C GLU A 67 -25.75 -2.80 2.24
N PRO A 68 -26.17 -2.33 1.04
CA PRO A 68 -25.27 -1.67 0.10
C PRO A 68 -24.52 -0.50 0.74
N VAL A 69 -23.21 -0.40 0.49
CA VAL A 69 -22.39 0.71 0.96
C VAL A 69 -22.49 1.88 -0.03
N THR A 70 -23.67 2.50 -0.09
CA THR A 70 -23.95 3.69 -0.92
C THR A 70 -24.41 4.86 -0.06
N PRO A 71 -24.23 6.12 -0.50
CA PRO A 71 -24.67 7.29 0.25
C PRO A 71 -26.16 7.22 0.65
N GLU A 72 -27.03 6.77 -0.25
CA GLU A 72 -28.48 6.69 -0.01
C GLU A 72 -28.83 5.65 1.07
N ALA A 73 -28.16 4.50 1.06
CA ALA A 73 -28.35 3.47 2.06
C ALA A 73 -27.82 3.93 3.42
N VAL A 74 -26.63 4.54 3.44
CA VAL A 74 -26.01 5.05 4.67
C VAL A 74 -26.81 6.21 5.27
N GLU A 75 -27.38 7.13 4.46
CA GLU A 75 -28.28 8.17 4.98
C GLU A 75 -29.51 7.55 5.67
N LYS A 76 -30.13 6.52 5.08
CA LYS A 76 -31.27 5.82 5.70
C LYS A 76 -30.89 5.19 7.05
N ILE A 77 -29.70 4.60 7.13
CA ILE A 77 -29.16 4.04 8.38
C ILE A 77 -28.95 5.17 9.40
N ILE A 78 -28.33 6.28 9.02
CA ILE A 78 -28.16 7.45 9.89
C ILE A 78 -29.50 7.92 10.46
N VAL A 79 -30.52 8.11 9.61
CA VAL A 79 -31.86 8.55 10.02
C VAL A 79 -32.48 7.56 11.02
N ARG A 80 -32.38 6.26 10.74
CA ARG A 80 -32.89 5.21 11.63
C ARG A 80 -32.20 5.25 12.99
N GLU A 81 -30.87 5.31 13.00
CA GLU A 81 -30.07 5.26 14.22
C GLU A 81 -30.23 6.52 15.08
N LEU A 82 -30.38 7.69 14.47
CA LEU A 82 -30.75 8.92 15.17
C LEU A 82 -32.14 8.82 15.83
N ALA A 83 -33.10 8.17 15.16
CA ALA A 83 -34.41 7.92 15.76
C ALA A 83 -34.33 6.94 16.94
N GLU A 84 -33.45 5.94 16.87
CA GLU A 84 -33.19 5.02 17.99
C GLU A 84 -32.51 5.74 19.17
N LEU A 85 -31.54 6.63 18.93
CA LEU A 85 -30.93 7.44 19.99
C LEU A 85 -31.97 8.28 20.75
N LYS A 86 -32.91 8.90 20.03
CA LYS A 86 -34.01 9.66 20.64
C LYS A 86 -34.91 8.79 21.51
N LYS A 87 -35.15 7.53 21.13
CA LYS A 87 -35.95 6.58 21.93
C LYS A 87 -35.22 6.13 23.19
N ILE A 88 -33.90 5.96 23.10
CA ILE A 88 -33.05 5.62 24.26
C ILE A 88 -33.02 6.77 25.26
N GLY A 89 -33.18 8.02 24.80
CA GLY A 89 -33.19 9.21 25.66
C GLY A 89 -31.79 9.60 26.14
N THR A 90 -30.77 9.34 25.31
CA THR A 90 -29.38 9.72 25.59
C THR A 90 -29.08 11.13 25.07
N ASP A 91 -28.22 11.85 25.79
CA ASP A 91 -27.70 13.17 25.38
C ASP A 91 -26.50 13.07 24.42
N GLY A 92 -25.92 11.87 24.25
CA GLY A 92 -24.76 11.65 23.38
C GLY A 92 -25.14 11.49 21.91
N LYS A 93 -24.22 11.89 21.02
CA LYS A 93 -24.47 11.94 19.57
C LYS A 93 -24.05 10.69 18.80
N LEU A 94 -24.47 10.63 17.53
CA LEU A 94 -23.97 9.69 16.51
C LEU A 94 -22.83 10.35 15.74
N VAL A 95 -21.71 9.66 15.60
CA VAL A 95 -20.56 10.07 14.77
C VAL A 95 -20.25 9.03 13.69
N LEU A 96 -19.52 9.43 12.66
CA LEU A 96 -19.11 8.59 11.53
C LEU A 96 -17.60 8.36 11.55
N LEU A 97 -17.18 7.09 11.48
CA LEU A 97 -15.76 6.69 11.36
C LEU A 97 -15.52 6.07 9.96
N PRO A 98 -15.00 6.85 8.99
CA PRO A 98 -14.89 6.41 7.60
C PRO A 98 -13.55 5.75 7.24
N THR A 99 -12.56 5.79 8.14
CA THR A 99 -11.16 5.47 7.86
C THR A 99 -10.81 3.97 7.89
N LEU A 100 -11.82 3.09 7.95
CA LEU A 100 -11.66 1.64 8.10
C LEU A 100 -12.20 0.81 6.92
N GLY A 101 -12.90 1.45 5.99
CA GLY A 101 -13.59 0.80 4.87
C GLY A 101 -12.88 0.93 3.53
N GLY A 102 -11.57 1.13 3.52
CA GLY A 102 -10.81 1.37 2.29
C GLY A 102 -11.32 2.59 1.51
N GLN A 103 -11.26 2.52 0.18
CA GLN A 103 -11.72 3.60 -0.68
C GLN A 103 -13.26 3.69 -0.70
N THR A 104 -13.96 2.55 -0.62
CA THR A 104 -15.43 2.54 -0.52
C THR A 104 -15.89 3.40 0.66
N GLY A 105 -15.32 3.18 1.85
CA GLY A 105 -15.68 3.91 3.05
C GLY A 105 -15.43 5.41 2.96
N LEU A 106 -14.27 5.81 2.44
CA LEU A 106 -13.93 7.22 2.23
C LEU A 106 -14.85 7.88 1.20
N ASN A 107 -15.04 7.27 0.03
CA ASN A 107 -15.88 7.83 -1.03
C ASN A 107 -17.33 8.01 -0.58
N THR A 108 -17.91 7.01 0.10
CA THR A 108 -19.28 7.11 0.63
C THR A 108 -19.39 8.24 1.67
N ALA A 109 -18.42 8.36 2.59
CA ALA A 109 -18.42 9.41 3.59
C ALA A 109 -18.25 10.82 2.99
N MET A 110 -17.36 10.96 2.01
CA MET A 110 -17.12 12.22 1.33
C MET A 110 -18.31 12.66 0.48
N GLU A 111 -19.03 11.72 -0.15
CA GLU A 111 -20.26 12.05 -0.87
C GLU A 111 -21.38 12.50 0.08
N LEU A 112 -21.53 11.84 1.24
CA LEU A 112 -22.45 12.28 2.30
C LEU A 112 -22.09 13.67 2.84
N PHE A 113 -20.80 13.98 2.91
CA PHE A 113 -20.32 15.30 3.33
C PHE A 113 -20.64 16.37 2.26
N ARG A 114 -20.28 16.13 1.00
CA ARG A 114 -20.47 17.07 -0.13
C ARG A 114 -21.94 17.37 -0.42
N THR A 115 -22.80 16.36 -0.29
CA THR A 115 -24.27 16.52 -0.44
C THR A 115 -24.94 17.17 0.78
N GLY A 116 -24.18 17.49 1.83
CA GLY A 116 -24.68 18.14 3.05
C GLY A 116 -25.48 17.22 3.98
N VAL A 117 -25.54 15.91 3.70
CA VAL A 117 -26.29 14.93 4.50
C VAL A 117 -25.76 14.86 5.93
N LEU A 118 -24.44 14.84 6.12
CA LEU A 118 -23.84 14.81 7.46
C LEU A 118 -24.20 16.05 8.27
N GLN A 119 -24.15 17.25 7.65
CA GLN A 119 -24.51 18.51 8.28
C GLN A 119 -26.00 18.56 8.63
N LYS A 120 -26.87 18.18 7.69
CA LYS A 120 -28.33 18.10 7.86
C LYS A 120 -28.73 17.23 9.05
N HIS A 121 -27.99 16.17 9.32
CA HIS A 121 -28.27 15.22 10.40
C HIS A 121 -27.40 15.41 11.65
N GLY A 122 -26.50 16.40 11.66
CA GLY A 122 -25.62 16.67 12.80
C GLY A 122 -24.63 15.54 13.11
N VAL A 123 -24.21 14.78 12.08
CA VAL A 123 -23.25 13.68 12.22
C VAL A 123 -21.84 14.19 11.97
N GLU A 124 -21.00 14.11 13.01
CA GLU A 124 -19.58 14.48 12.92
C GLU A 124 -18.75 13.33 12.34
N MET A 125 -17.77 13.63 11.48
CA MET A 125 -16.74 12.65 11.08
C MET A 125 -15.57 12.66 12.07
N ILE A 126 -15.19 11.48 12.54
CA ILE A 126 -14.07 11.27 13.45
C ILE A 126 -12.96 10.43 12.80
N GLY A 127 -11.77 10.44 13.39
CA GLY A 127 -10.58 9.80 12.82
C GLY A 127 -9.89 10.70 11.80
N ALA A 128 -10.51 10.88 10.64
CA ALA A 128 -10.11 11.84 9.61
C ALA A 128 -11.28 12.76 9.22
N LYS A 129 -11.01 14.07 9.18
CA LYS A 129 -11.98 15.10 8.75
C LYS A 129 -12.05 15.15 7.22
N ALA A 130 -13.15 15.69 6.67
CA ALA A 130 -13.37 15.81 5.23
C ALA A 130 -12.20 16.49 4.51
N ASP A 131 -11.76 17.62 5.07
CA ASP A 131 -10.65 18.41 4.53
C ASP A 131 -9.32 17.64 4.53
N ALA A 132 -9.05 16.83 5.55
CA ALA A 132 -7.85 15.98 5.59
C ALA A 132 -7.92 14.86 4.55
N ILE A 133 -9.10 14.26 4.36
CA ILE A 133 -9.32 13.26 3.32
C ILE A 133 -9.12 13.89 1.94
N GLU A 134 -9.69 15.07 1.67
CA GLU A 134 -9.50 15.76 0.39
C GLU A 134 -8.04 16.14 0.15
N ARG A 135 -7.33 16.67 1.14
CA ARG A 135 -5.90 17.01 1.01
C ARG A 135 -5.00 15.80 0.77
N GLY A 136 -5.38 14.62 1.27
CA GLY A 136 -4.62 13.38 1.05
C GLY A 136 -4.95 12.67 -0.27
N GLU A 137 -6.22 12.70 -0.70
CA GLU A 137 -6.70 11.94 -1.88
C GLU A 137 -6.63 12.75 -3.19
N ASP A 138 -6.75 14.08 -3.13
CA ASP A 138 -6.59 14.93 -4.31
C ASP A 138 -5.10 15.12 -4.62
N ARG A 139 -4.67 14.58 -5.76
CA ARG A 139 -3.25 14.57 -6.17
C ARG A 139 -2.67 15.96 -6.38
N GLU A 140 -3.46 16.90 -6.87
CA GLU A 140 -2.98 18.27 -7.13
C GLU A 140 -2.81 19.01 -5.81
N ARG A 141 -3.83 18.95 -4.94
CA ARG A 141 -3.75 19.54 -3.60
C ARG A 141 -2.62 18.92 -2.77
N PHE A 142 -2.46 17.59 -2.84
CA PHE A 142 -1.38 16.90 -2.15
C PHE A 142 -0.02 17.38 -2.64
N LYS A 143 0.18 17.47 -3.97
CA LYS A 143 1.41 17.96 -4.57
C LYS A 143 1.74 19.39 -4.13
N GLU A 144 0.77 20.30 -4.21
CA GLU A 144 0.93 21.69 -3.77
C GLU A 144 1.31 21.77 -2.29
N LEU A 145 0.64 20.97 -1.46
CA LEU A 145 0.91 20.89 -0.02
C LEU A 145 2.32 20.36 0.26
N MET A 146 2.79 19.34 -0.46
CA MET A 146 4.16 18.81 -0.31
C MET A 146 5.20 19.90 -0.63
N LEU A 147 4.98 20.64 -1.71
CA LEU A 147 5.86 21.75 -2.10
C LEU A 147 5.84 22.89 -1.06
N GLU A 148 4.66 23.20 -0.49
CA GLU A 148 4.51 24.21 0.57
C GLU A 148 5.34 23.86 1.82
N ILE A 149 5.35 22.59 2.22
CA ILE A 149 6.14 22.12 3.37
C ILE A 149 7.60 21.79 3.01
N GLY A 150 8.04 22.10 1.80
CA GLY A 150 9.43 21.97 1.35
C GLY A 150 9.86 20.54 1.02
N LEU A 151 8.92 19.64 0.76
CA LEU A 151 9.19 18.27 0.32
C LEU A 151 9.20 18.16 -1.21
N ASP A 152 10.02 17.24 -1.70
CA ASP A 152 10.18 17.00 -3.13
C ASP A 152 9.11 16.01 -3.64
N VAL A 153 8.64 16.26 -4.86
CA VAL A 153 7.60 15.50 -5.57
C VAL A 153 8.08 15.28 -7.00
N PRO A 154 7.53 14.30 -7.75
CA PRO A 154 7.93 14.11 -9.14
C PRO A 154 7.75 15.40 -9.94
N VAL A 155 8.80 15.83 -10.64
CA VAL A 155 8.73 16.98 -11.54
C VAL A 155 7.74 16.67 -12.65
N SER A 156 6.64 17.42 -12.71
CA SER A 156 5.60 17.27 -13.74
C SER A 156 5.05 18.60 -14.23
N GLY A 157 4.46 18.58 -15.42
CA GLY A 157 3.82 19.74 -16.05
C GLY A 157 2.71 19.32 -17.01
N ILE A 158 1.79 20.25 -17.25
CA ILE A 158 0.68 20.08 -18.20
C ILE A 158 1.12 20.64 -19.55
N ALA A 159 0.87 19.89 -20.62
CA ALA A 159 1.12 20.31 -21.99
C ALA A 159 -0.14 20.18 -22.85
N HIS A 160 -0.39 21.19 -23.68
CA HIS A 160 -1.50 21.19 -24.64
C HIS A 160 -1.05 21.02 -26.09
N ASN A 161 0.24 21.16 -26.34
CA ASN A 161 0.86 21.02 -27.65
C ASN A 161 2.27 20.43 -27.51
N MET A 162 2.91 20.13 -28.64
CA MET A 162 4.26 19.55 -28.65
C MET A 162 5.34 20.47 -28.08
N ASP A 163 5.21 21.79 -28.24
CA ASP A 163 6.19 22.76 -27.74
C ASP A 163 6.14 22.83 -26.21
N ASP A 164 4.94 22.85 -25.62
CA ASP A 164 4.76 22.75 -24.17
C ASP A 164 5.38 21.45 -23.63
N ALA A 165 5.10 20.34 -24.31
CA ALA A 165 5.60 19.02 -23.91
C ALA A 165 7.13 18.97 -23.96
N TRP A 166 7.76 19.50 -25.00
CA TRP A 166 9.22 19.58 -25.07
C TRP A 166 9.81 20.52 -24.02
N ALA A 167 9.16 21.65 -23.73
CA ALA A 167 9.59 22.54 -22.65
C ALA A 167 9.60 21.83 -21.28
N ILE A 168 8.61 20.97 -21.01
CA ILE A 168 8.56 20.18 -19.77
C ILE A 168 9.63 19.08 -19.78
N ALA A 169 9.80 18.38 -20.90
CA ALA A 169 10.83 17.35 -21.05
C ALA A 169 12.25 17.92 -20.84
N ASP A 170 12.53 19.09 -21.42
CA ASP A 170 13.81 19.80 -21.26
C ASP A 170 14.02 20.27 -19.80
N ARG A 171 12.95 20.70 -19.12
CA ARG A 171 13.00 21.03 -17.69
C ARG A 171 13.30 19.80 -16.83
N ILE A 172 12.76 18.63 -17.17
CA ILE A 172 13.06 17.37 -16.48
C ILE A 172 14.48 16.87 -16.82
N GLY A 173 14.92 17.06 -18.06
CA GLY A 173 16.30 16.86 -18.50
C GLY A 173 16.76 15.40 -18.62
N LYS A 174 15.87 14.41 -18.43
CA LYS A 174 16.19 12.98 -18.50
C LYS A 174 15.01 12.15 -19.00
N PHE A 175 15.32 10.96 -19.52
CA PHE A 175 14.38 9.88 -19.82
C PHE A 175 14.61 8.70 -18.85
N PRO A 176 13.62 7.83 -18.61
CA PRO A 176 12.28 7.85 -19.20
C PRO A 176 11.37 8.96 -18.67
N LEU A 177 10.33 9.29 -19.44
CA LEU A 177 9.26 10.23 -19.07
C LEU A 177 7.90 9.53 -19.10
N ILE A 178 7.04 9.87 -18.14
CA ILE A 178 5.67 9.38 -18.06
C ILE A 178 4.74 10.39 -18.73
N ILE A 179 3.89 9.91 -19.63
CA ILE A 179 2.90 10.71 -20.36
C ILE A 179 1.50 10.21 -19.98
N ARG A 180 0.64 11.11 -19.50
CA ARG A 180 -0.73 10.78 -19.07
C ARG A 180 -1.73 11.77 -19.69
N PRO A 181 -2.56 11.35 -20.64
CA PRO A 181 -3.60 12.20 -21.20
C PRO A 181 -4.68 12.52 -20.16
N ALA A 182 -5.17 13.76 -20.19
CA ALA A 182 -6.27 14.16 -19.35
C ALA A 182 -7.59 13.56 -19.86
N TYR A 183 -8.49 13.22 -18.93
CA TYR A 183 -9.84 12.69 -19.19
C TYR A 183 -9.89 11.41 -20.05
N THR A 184 -8.82 10.60 -20.04
CA THR A 184 -8.84 9.25 -20.63
C THR A 184 -8.91 8.18 -19.54
N LEU A 185 -9.58 7.06 -19.82
CA LEU A 185 -9.72 5.95 -18.89
C LEU A 185 -8.61 4.91 -19.09
N GLY A 186 -8.15 4.28 -18.01
CA GLY A 186 -7.26 3.13 -18.05
C GLY A 186 -5.88 3.40 -18.67
N GLY A 187 -5.38 4.65 -18.61
CA GLY A 187 -4.10 5.02 -19.23
C GLY A 187 -4.14 5.09 -20.76
N THR A 188 -5.32 5.12 -21.37
CA THR A 188 -5.48 5.20 -22.83
C THR A 188 -4.78 6.44 -23.37
N GLY A 189 -3.85 6.23 -24.31
CA GLY A 189 -3.03 7.28 -24.92
C GLY A 189 -1.83 7.73 -24.08
N GLY A 190 -1.66 7.20 -22.87
CA GLY A 190 -0.48 7.40 -22.05
C GLY A 190 0.57 6.31 -22.25
N GLY A 191 1.71 6.47 -21.60
CA GLY A 191 2.82 5.53 -21.67
C GLY A 191 4.09 6.05 -21.03
N ILE A 192 5.14 5.25 -21.15
CA ILE A 192 6.49 5.60 -20.72
C ILE A 192 7.32 5.76 -21.99
N ALA A 193 7.88 6.95 -22.19
CA ALA A 193 8.83 7.21 -23.26
C ALA A 193 10.24 6.99 -22.74
N TYR A 194 11.00 6.07 -23.32
CA TYR A 194 12.40 5.80 -22.95
C TYR A 194 13.40 6.64 -23.72
N ASN A 195 12.97 7.25 -24.82
CA ASN A 195 13.79 8.08 -25.69
C ASN A 195 12.95 9.18 -26.34
N ARG A 196 13.63 10.07 -27.08
CA ARG A 196 13.01 11.23 -27.73
C ARG A 196 11.98 10.85 -28.80
N ASP A 197 12.22 9.78 -29.56
CA ASP A 197 11.34 9.36 -30.64
C ASP A 197 10.02 8.80 -30.08
N GLU A 198 10.12 7.92 -29.08
CA GLU A 198 8.96 7.42 -28.32
C GLU A 198 8.20 8.56 -27.64
N TYR A 199 8.93 9.54 -27.11
CA TYR A 199 8.31 10.70 -26.47
C TYR A 199 7.47 11.50 -27.46
N GLU A 200 7.99 11.78 -28.65
CA GLU A 200 7.27 12.50 -29.67
C GLU A 200 6.01 11.74 -30.14
N GLU A 201 6.13 10.43 -30.34
CA GLU A 201 4.99 9.58 -30.73
C GLU A 201 3.91 9.55 -29.65
N LEU A 202 4.29 9.22 -28.41
CA LEU A 202 3.36 9.09 -27.29
C LEU A 202 2.71 10.42 -26.93
N THR A 203 3.45 11.52 -26.98
CA THR A 203 2.94 12.87 -26.71
C THR A 203 1.91 13.28 -27.76
N LYS A 204 2.22 13.13 -29.06
CA LYS A 204 1.27 13.43 -30.14
C LYS A 204 0.00 12.59 -30.01
N LYS A 205 0.16 11.29 -29.76
CA LYS A 205 -0.95 10.36 -29.55
C LYS A 205 -1.78 10.77 -28.33
N GLY A 206 -1.13 11.09 -27.22
CA GLY A 206 -1.77 11.47 -25.97
C GLY A 206 -2.58 12.75 -26.09
N ILE A 207 -2.03 13.80 -26.68
CA ILE A 207 -2.73 15.07 -26.93
C ILE A 207 -3.97 14.84 -27.79
N ASN A 208 -3.84 14.10 -28.90
CA ASN A 208 -4.96 13.83 -29.81
C ASN A 208 -6.06 12.95 -29.19
N LEU A 209 -5.71 12.06 -28.25
CA LEU A 209 -6.66 11.18 -27.57
C LEU A 209 -7.33 11.85 -26.37
N SER A 210 -6.72 12.90 -25.80
CA SER A 210 -7.34 13.67 -24.74
C SER A 210 -8.54 14.46 -25.28
N PRO A 211 -9.74 14.33 -24.69
CA PRO A 211 -10.91 15.13 -25.06
C PRO A 211 -10.69 16.65 -24.97
N VAL A 212 -9.68 17.09 -24.23
CA VAL A 212 -9.35 18.50 -23.96
C VAL A 212 -7.97 18.89 -24.54
N ASN A 213 -7.37 18.02 -25.37
CA ASN A 213 -6.02 18.21 -25.93
C ASN A 213 -4.96 18.49 -24.84
N GLU A 214 -4.97 17.72 -23.77
CA GLU A 214 -4.10 17.93 -22.61
C GLU A 214 -3.42 16.63 -22.19
N ILE A 215 -2.14 16.72 -21.87
CA ILE A 215 -1.36 15.65 -21.25
C ILE A 215 -0.62 16.19 -20.02
N LEU A 216 -0.39 15.31 -19.05
CA LEU A 216 0.59 15.50 -18.01
C LEU A 216 1.88 14.78 -18.43
N VAL A 217 2.99 15.52 -18.45
CA VAL A 217 4.34 15.00 -18.62
C VAL A 217 5.03 15.01 -17.26
N GLU A 218 5.61 13.88 -16.85
CA GLU A 218 6.19 13.70 -15.53
C GLU A 218 7.51 12.92 -15.58
N GLU A 219 8.43 13.22 -14.67
CA GLU A 219 9.66 12.46 -14.53
C GLU A 219 9.37 11.01 -14.16
N SER A 220 10.02 10.06 -14.83
CA SER A 220 9.93 8.67 -14.40
C SER A 220 10.83 8.40 -13.20
N LEU A 221 10.26 7.73 -12.21
CA LEU A 221 10.99 7.19 -11.06
C LEU A 221 11.22 5.68 -11.18
N ILE A 222 10.95 5.08 -12.35
CA ILE A 222 11.11 3.63 -12.57
C ILE A 222 12.52 3.18 -12.20
N GLY A 223 12.59 2.13 -11.39
CA GLY A 223 13.86 1.58 -10.92
C GLY A 223 14.45 2.26 -9.68
N TRP A 224 13.84 3.34 -9.18
CA TRP A 224 14.21 3.88 -7.86
C TRP A 224 13.71 2.95 -6.75
N LYS A 225 14.32 3.07 -5.56
CA LYS A 225 13.85 2.36 -4.38
C LYS A 225 12.48 2.91 -3.97
N GLU A 226 11.62 2.06 -3.42
CA GLU A 226 10.29 2.44 -2.95
C GLU A 226 10.12 2.02 -1.48
N TYR A 227 9.60 2.94 -0.68
CA TYR A 227 9.49 2.82 0.77
C TYR A 227 8.11 3.23 1.25
N GLU A 228 7.66 2.61 2.33
CA GLU A 228 6.41 2.97 3.00
C GLU A 228 6.63 3.17 4.50
N MET A 229 6.00 4.18 5.06
CA MET A 229 5.99 4.47 6.50
C MET A 229 4.55 4.42 7.01
N GLU A 230 4.28 3.53 7.96
CA GLU A 230 3.04 3.51 8.72
C GLU A 230 3.16 4.45 9.92
N VAL A 231 2.43 5.56 9.87
CA VAL A 231 2.51 6.64 10.86
C VAL A 231 1.23 6.69 11.66
N MET A 232 1.34 6.98 12.95
CA MET A 232 0.20 7.24 13.81
C MET A 232 0.35 8.58 14.53
N ARG A 233 -0.75 9.35 14.57
CA ARG A 233 -0.81 10.65 15.22
C ARG A 233 -2.06 10.78 16.11
N ASP A 234 -1.90 11.43 17.25
CA ASP A 234 -3.00 11.75 18.17
C ASP A 234 -3.26 13.27 18.32
N LYS A 235 -4.34 13.58 19.04
CA LYS A 235 -4.81 14.96 19.26
C LYS A 235 -3.83 15.82 20.08
N ALA A 236 -2.86 15.22 20.76
CA ALA A 236 -1.81 15.93 21.49
C ALA A 236 -0.57 16.19 20.61
N ASP A 237 -0.65 15.88 19.32
CA ASP A 237 0.43 15.94 18.34
C ASP A 237 1.58 14.96 18.62
N ASN A 238 1.32 13.91 19.42
CA ASN A 238 2.26 12.80 19.48
C ASN A 238 2.22 12.06 18.14
N CYS A 239 3.40 11.81 17.57
CA CYS A 239 3.57 11.07 16.31
C CYS A 239 4.58 9.95 16.50
N VAL A 240 4.27 8.78 15.95
CA VAL A 240 5.16 7.60 15.97
C VAL A 240 5.15 6.89 14.63
N ILE A 241 6.31 6.38 14.23
CA ILE A 241 6.41 5.40 13.13
C ILE A 241 6.14 4.00 13.71
N ILE A 242 5.09 3.36 13.22
CA ILE A 242 4.74 2.00 13.64
C ILE A 242 5.56 0.98 12.87
N CYS A 243 5.75 1.18 11.57
CA CYS A 243 6.50 0.26 10.73
C CYS A 243 7.08 1.00 9.54
N SER A 244 8.29 0.61 9.15
CA SER A 244 8.95 1.05 7.92
C SER A 244 9.10 -0.14 7.00
N ILE A 245 8.68 -0.01 5.75
CA ILE A 245 8.65 -1.09 4.75
C ILE A 245 9.54 -0.68 3.58
N GLU A 246 10.40 -1.60 3.14
CA GLU A 246 11.19 -1.48 1.91
C GLU A 246 10.61 -2.42 0.86
N ASN A 247 10.36 -1.89 -0.34
CA ASN A 247 9.93 -2.70 -1.46
C ASN A 247 11.15 -3.39 -2.09
N PHE A 248 11.01 -4.70 -2.33
CA PHE A 248 12.02 -5.50 -3.02
C PHE A 248 11.96 -5.23 -4.53
N ASP A 249 10.75 -5.17 -5.08
CA ASP A 249 10.55 -4.69 -6.45
C ASP A 249 10.63 -3.15 -6.44
N PRO A 250 11.38 -2.54 -7.38
CA PRO A 250 11.57 -1.10 -7.39
C PRO A 250 10.32 -0.37 -7.94
N MET A 251 10.33 0.96 -7.81
CA MET A 251 9.31 1.85 -8.37
C MET A 251 8.96 1.47 -9.81
N GLY A 252 7.66 1.46 -10.10
CA GLY A 252 7.09 1.00 -11.36
C GLY A 252 6.25 -0.27 -11.21
N VAL A 253 6.40 -1.00 -10.10
CA VAL A 253 5.49 -2.06 -9.65
C VAL A 253 4.73 -1.54 -8.44
N HIS A 254 3.40 -1.61 -8.46
CA HIS A 254 2.58 -1.17 -7.33
C HIS A 254 2.97 -1.93 -6.06
N THR A 255 3.09 -1.26 -4.90
CA THR A 255 3.45 -1.89 -3.60
C THR A 255 2.62 -3.13 -3.25
N GLY A 256 1.36 -3.15 -3.68
CA GLY A 256 0.45 -4.30 -3.60
C GLY A 256 0.85 -5.52 -4.41
N ASP A 257 1.52 -5.32 -5.54
CA ASP A 257 2.06 -6.36 -6.42
C ASP A 257 3.57 -6.57 -6.23
N SER A 258 4.23 -5.74 -5.43
CA SER A 258 5.63 -5.90 -5.05
C SER A 258 5.82 -6.93 -3.93
N ILE A 259 6.96 -7.62 -3.94
CA ILE A 259 7.51 -8.20 -2.73
C ILE A 259 7.96 -7.05 -1.82
N THR A 260 7.69 -7.13 -0.52
CA THR A 260 8.11 -6.10 0.44
C THR A 260 8.66 -6.71 1.72
N VAL A 261 9.52 -5.95 2.41
CA VAL A 261 10.14 -6.38 3.67
C VAL A 261 10.00 -5.33 4.77
N ALA A 262 9.92 -5.79 6.01
CA ALA A 262 10.00 -4.94 7.20
C ALA A 262 11.07 -5.51 8.17
N PRO A 263 11.95 -4.66 8.76
CA PRO A 263 12.03 -3.21 8.56
C PRO A 263 12.74 -2.85 7.23
N ILE A 264 13.01 -1.55 7.02
CA ILE A 264 13.91 -1.06 5.96
C ILE A 264 15.32 -1.65 6.16
N GLN A 265 15.98 -2.04 5.07
CA GLN A 265 17.28 -2.72 5.07
C GLN A 265 18.41 -1.82 4.53
N THR A 266 18.13 -0.98 3.53
CA THR A 266 19.20 -0.35 2.72
C THR A 266 19.34 1.16 2.88
N LEU A 267 18.62 1.78 3.83
CA LEU A 267 18.84 3.18 4.21
C LEU A 267 19.84 3.28 5.35
N THR A 268 20.69 4.30 5.29
CA THR A 268 21.43 4.75 6.47
C THR A 268 20.48 5.36 7.49
N ASP A 269 20.87 5.39 8.78
CA ASP A 269 20.06 6.04 9.81
C ASP A 269 19.74 7.51 9.46
N LYS A 270 20.69 8.24 8.83
CA LYS A 270 20.44 9.62 8.39
C LYS A 270 19.31 9.71 7.36
N GLU A 271 19.31 8.86 6.35
CA GLU A 271 18.25 8.81 5.35
C GLU A 271 16.92 8.38 5.97
N TYR A 272 16.95 7.43 6.89
CA TYR A 272 15.78 7.00 7.65
C TYR A 272 15.18 8.13 8.47
N GLN A 273 15.99 8.89 9.22
CA GLN A 273 15.51 10.03 10.01
C GLN A 273 14.91 11.13 9.13
N ILE A 274 15.51 11.41 7.96
CA ILE A 274 14.94 12.37 6.99
C ILE A 274 13.54 11.91 6.52
N MET A 275 13.40 10.62 6.19
CA MET A 275 12.11 10.04 5.78
C MET A 275 11.08 10.03 6.92
N ARG A 276 11.52 9.75 8.15
CA ARG A 276 10.70 9.80 9.36
C ARG A 276 10.18 11.20 9.63
N ASP A 277 11.05 12.20 9.59
CA ASP A 277 10.69 13.60 9.80
C ASP A 277 9.73 14.09 8.70
N ALA A 278 9.99 13.74 7.44
CA ALA A 278 9.08 14.02 6.33
C ALA A 278 7.70 13.38 6.56
N SER A 279 7.65 12.12 7.01
CA SER A 279 6.41 11.41 7.30
C SER A 279 5.57 12.14 8.37
N PHE A 280 6.22 12.68 9.41
CA PHE A 280 5.55 13.49 10.43
C PHE A 280 5.12 14.87 9.93
N ALA A 281 5.90 15.51 9.07
CA ALA A 281 5.51 16.77 8.44
C ALA A 281 4.27 16.57 7.55
N ILE A 282 4.24 15.50 6.76
CA ILE A 282 3.16 15.15 5.84
C ILE A 282 1.84 14.90 6.58
N ILE A 283 1.85 14.02 7.60
CA ILE A 283 0.61 13.69 8.35
C ILE A 283 0.03 14.92 9.06
N ARG A 284 0.89 15.82 9.55
CA ARG A 284 0.50 17.12 10.13
C ARG A 284 -0.07 18.05 9.08
N ALA A 285 0.61 18.20 7.94
CA ALA A 285 0.22 19.09 6.86
C ALA A 285 -1.13 18.70 6.26
N VAL A 286 -1.37 17.41 6.03
CA VAL A 286 -2.68 16.93 5.55
C VAL A 286 -3.76 17.05 6.63
N GLY A 287 -3.38 17.06 7.90
CA GLY A 287 -4.31 17.32 9.01
C GLY A 287 -4.99 16.05 9.54
N VAL A 288 -4.35 14.90 9.44
CA VAL A 288 -4.80 13.68 10.14
C VAL A 288 -4.39 13.81 11.60
N GLU A 289 -5.34 14.14 12.48
CA GLU A 289 -5.08 14.43 13.91
C GLU A 289 -5.31 13.23 14.84
N THR A 290 -6.08 12.23 14.42
CA THR A 290 -6.53 11.15 15.33
C THR A 290 -6.60 9.81 14.62
N GLY A 291 -5.46 9.26 14.21
CA GLY A 291 -5.45 8.00 13.47
C GLY A 291 -4.11 7.62 12.87
N GLY A 292 -4.15 6.56 12.06
CA GLY A 292 -3.01 6.09 11.28
C GLY A 292 -3.08 6.54 9.82
N SER A 293 -1.93 6.61 9.15
CA SER A 293 -1.82 6.86 7.72
C SER A 293 -0.58 6.15 7.16
N ASN A 294 -0.68 5.70 5.91
CA ASN A 294 0.44 5.14 5.16
C ASN A 294 1.01 6.23 4.24
N ILE A 295 2.34 6.41 4.25
CA ILE A 295 3.03 7.41 3.44
C ILE A 295 4.09 6.71 2.59
N GLN A 296 4.10 7.00 1.30
CA GLN A 296 5.00 6.37 0.34
C GLN A 296 6.07 7.34 -0.16
N PHE A 297 7.29 6.82 -0.26
CA PHE A 297 8.45 7.56 -0.74
C PHE A 297 9.18 6.76 -1.81
N SER A 298 9.90 7.48 -2.66
CA SER A 298 10.90 6.90 -3.54
C SER A 298 12.26 7.54 -3.28
N VAL A 299 13.33 6.73 -3.29
CA VAL A 299 14.71 7.20 -3.10
C VAL A 299 15.57 6.77 -4.27
N ASN A 300 16.28 7.73 -4.85
CA ASN A 300 17.26 7.46 -5.88
C ASN A 300 18.46 6.70 -5.26
N PRO A 301 18.78 5.48 -5.74
CA PRO A 301 19.87 4.69 -5.17
C PRO A 301 21.27 5.30 -5.39
N ASP A 302 21.43 6.19 -6.37
CA ASP A 302 22.74 6.74 -6.75
C ASP A 302 23.12 7.99 -5.93
N ASN A 303 22.13 8.75 -5.44
CA ASN A 303 22.38 10.04 -4.77
C ASN A 303 21.53 10.33 -3.54
N GLY A 304 20.60 9.45 -3.16
CA GLY A 304 19.76 9.62 -1.97
C GLY A 304 18.64 10.67 -2.11
N ARG A 305 18.37 11.21 -3.30
CA ARG A 305 17.22 12.11 -3.53
C ARG A 305 15.93 11.38 -3.17
N MET A 306 15.23 11.87 -2.16
CA MET A 306 13.96 11.34 -1.68
C MET A 306 12.80 12.15 -2.23
N ILE A 307 11.79 11.46 -2.75
CA ILE A 307 10.58 12.04 -3.33
C ILE A 307 9.36 11.44 -2.61
N VAL A 308 8.38 12.28 -2.29
CA VAL A 308 7.08 11.83 -1.77
C VAL A 308 6.20 11.37 -2.92
N ILE A 309 5.57 10.21 -2.79
CA ILE A 309 4.70 9.63 -3.82
C ILE A 309 3.23 9.91 -3.51
N GLU A 310 2.76 9.45 -2.35
CA GLU A 310 1.37 9.65 -1.90
C GLU A 310 1.25 9.44 -0.38
N MET A 311 0.10 9.84 0.17
CA MET A 311 -0.35 9.43 1.49
C MET A 311 -1.78 8.91 1.43
N ASN A 312 -2.05 7.84 2.18
CA ASN A 312 -3.38 7.28 2.37
C ASN A 312 -3.89 7.66 3.77
N PRO A 313 -4.88 8.57 3.92
CA PRO A 313 -5.38 9.08 5.22
C PRO A 313 -6.36 8.11 5.92
N ARG A 314 -6.01 6.82 5.93
CA ARG A 314 -6.82 5.70 6.44
C ARG A 314 -5.94 4.50 6.76
N VAL A 315 -6.53 3.46 7.35
CA VAL A 315 -5.89 2.14 7.32
C VAL A 315 -5.79 1.62 5.89
N SER A 316 -4.81 0.76 5.66
CA SER A 316 -4.44 0.20 4.36
C SER A 316 -4.08 -1.29 4.50
N ARG A 317 -3.87 -1.95 3.36
CA ARG A 317 -3.23 -3.27 3.33
C ARG A 317 -1.86 -3.25 4.02
N SER A 318 -1.07 -2.22 3.78
CA SER A 318 0.24 -2.01 4.43
C SER A 318 0.11 -1.83 5.95
N SER A 319 -0.95 -1.18 6.44
CA SER A 319 -1.20 -1.05 7.89
C SER A 319 -1.56 -2.40 8.54
N ALA A 320 -2.27 -3.28 7.81
CA ALA A 320 -2.58 -4.62 8.28
C ALA A 320 -1.31 -5.50 8.31
N LEU A 321 -0.48 -5.41 7.27
CA LEU A 321 0.84 -6.02 7.21
C LEU A 321 1.73 -5.53 8.37
N ALA A 322 1.84 -4.22 8.57
CA ALA A 322 2.60 -3.62 9.66
C ALA A 322 2.12 -4.04 11.05
N SER A 323 0.80 -4.13 11.24
CA SER A 323 0.23 -4.62 12.50
C SER A 323 0.63 -6.07 12.78
N LYS A 324 0.71 -6.90 11.73
CA LYS A 324 1.17 -8.29 11.86
C LYS A 324 2.69 -8.39 12.00
N ALA A 325 3.43 -7.52 11.34
CA ALA A 325 4.88 -7.47 11.37
C ALA A 325 5.41 -7.05 12.74
N THR A 326 4.74 -6.12 13.41
CA THR A 326 5.24 -5.52 14.66
C THR A 326 4.48 -6.00 15.89
N GLY A 327 3.28 -6.55 15.70
CA GLY A 327 2.33 -6.83 16.78
C GLY A 327 1.59 -5.60 17.30
N PHE A 328 1.84 -4.40 16.75
CA PHE A 328 1.15 -3.17 17.12
C PHE A 328 -0.21 -3.08 16.41
N PRO A 329 -1.36 -3.11 17.13
CA PRO A 329 -2.68 -3.20 16.49
C PRO A 329 -3.19 -1.85 15.98
N ILE A 330 -2.72 -1.42 14.80
CA ILE A 330 -2.95 -0.06 14.25
C ILE A 330 -4.44 0.31 14.23
N ALA A 331 -5.31 -0.53 13.66
CA ALA A 331 -6.74 -0.24 13.54
C ALA A 331 -7.45 -0.11 14.91
N LYS A 332 -7.04 -0.92 15.89
CA LYS A 332 -7.57 -0.86 17.26
C LYS A 332 -7.23 0.49 17.90
N ILE A 333 -5.97 0.90 17.77
CA ILE A 333 -5.47 2.13 18.40
C ILE A 333 -6.03 3.35 17.68
N ALA A 334 -6.05 3.35 16.34
CA ALA A 334 -6.68 4.41 15.54
C ALA A 334 -8.15 4.64 15.91
N ALA A 335 -8.93 3.57 16.19
CA ALA A 335 -10.30 3.69 16.65
C ALA A 335 -10.40 4.37 18.03
N LYS A 336 -9.48 4.07 18.97
CA LYS A 336 -9.41 4.74 20.28
C LYS A 336 -8.99 6.21 20.16
N LEU A 337 -8.02 6.52 19.30
CA LEU A 337 -7.59 7.90 19.04
C LEU A 337 -8.75 8.74 18.48
N ALA A 338 -9.54 8.18 17.57
CA ALA A 338 -10.70 8.85 16.96
C ALA A 338 -11.77 9.26 17.99
N VAL A 339 -11.81 8.61 19.16
CA VAL A 339 -12.74 8.92 20.26
C VAL A 339 -12.06 9.63 21.43
N GLY A 340 -10.88 10.22 21.21
CA GLY A 340 -10.28 11.20 22.11
C GLY A 340 -9.12 10.69 22.95
N TYR A 341 -8.71 9.42 22.86
CA TYR A 341 -7.49 8.96 23.52
C TYR A 341 -6.24 9.59 22.90
N THR A 342 -5.17 9.71 23.69
CA THR A 342 -3.80 9.92 23.22
C THR A 342 -2.99 8.62 23.30
N LEU A 343 -1.89 8.54 22.58
CA LEU A 343 -1.05 7.35 22.46
C LEU A 343 -0.46 6.90 23.81
N ASP A 344 -0.17 7.85 24.70
CA ASP A 344 0.38 7.62 26.03
C ASP A 344 -0.65 7.05 27.02
N GLU A 345 -1.94 7.20 26.72
CA GLU A 345 -3.05 6.72 27.56
C GLU A 345 -3.48 5.29 27.22
N ILE A 346 -3.12 4.79 26.05
CA ILE A 346 -3.48 3.45 25.58
C ILE A 346 -2.35 2.49 25.93
N PRO A 347 -2.59 1.40 26.68
CA PRO A 347 -1.58 0.39 26.96
C PRO A 347 -1.27 -0.46 25.73
N ASN A 348 -0.02 -0.87 25.58
CA ASN A 348 0.43 -1.80 24.55
C ASN A 348 -0.10 -3.22 24.85
N ASP A 349 -0.91 -3.77 23.94
CA ASP A 349 -1.56 -5.08 24.10
C ASP A 349 -0.60 -6.25 24.38
N ILE A 350 0.62 -6.21 23.83
CA ILE A 350 1.58 -7.32 23.90
C ILE A 350 2.39 -7.25 25.18
N THR A 351 3.05 -6.11 25.43
CA THR A 351 3.94 -5.96 26.60
C THR A 351 3.15 -5.67 27.88
N ARG A 352 1.96 -5.07 27.77
CA ARG A 352 1.05 -4.68 28.86
C ARG A 352 1.61 -3.69 29.89
N GLU A 353 2.90 -3.38 29.82
CA GLU A 353 3.61 -2.50 30.76
C GLU A 353 4.01 -1.16 30.13
N THR A 354 3.98 -1.06 28.79
CA THR A 354 4.35 0.15 28.06
C THR A 354 3.12 0.80 27.41
N PRO A 355 3.11 2.13 27.21
CA PRO A 355 2.07 2.79 26.43
C PRO A 355 2.23 2.52 24.93
N THR A 356 1.25 2.92 24.11
CA THR A 356 1.34 2.86 22.64
C THR A 356 2.11 4.04 22.02
N SER A 357 2.55 5.00 22.83
CA SER A 357 3.41 6.12 22.43
C SER A 357 4.89 5.69 22.30
N PHE A 358 5.16 4.72 21.43
CA PHE A 358 6.50 4.22 21.11
C PHE A 358 6.58 3.78 19.65
N GLU A 359 7.82 3.66 19.14
CA GLU A 359 8.09 3.08 17.82
C GLU A 359 8.53 1.62 18.01
N PRO A 360 7.83 0.64 17.41
CA PRO A 360 8.22 -0.76 17.51
C PRO A 360 9.63 -1.03 16.96
N THR A 361 10.38 -1.86 17.67
CA THR A 361 11.65 -2.43 17.17
C THR A 361 11.49 -3.94 17.09
N ILE A 362 11.83 -4.52 15.93
CA ILE A 362 11.74 -5.96 15.68
C ILE A 362 13.13 -6.56 15.51
N ASP A 363 13.34 -7.77 16.04
CA ASP A 363 14.60 -8.50 16.00
C ASP A 363 14.57 -9.64 14.95
N TYR A 364 13.76 -9.45 13.92
CA TYR A 364 13.52 -10.36 12.80
C TYR A 364 13.20 -9.56 11.54
N VAL A 365 13.18 -10.26 10.41
CA VAL A 365 12.78 -9.74 9.10
C VAL A 365 11.43 -10.34 8.72
N VAL A 366 10.51 -9.48 8.32
CA VAL A 366 9.22 -9.86 7.76
C VAL A 366 9.29 -9.73 6.24
N THR A 367 8.76 -10.71 5.51
CA THR A 367 8.67 -10.66 4.05
C THR A 367 7.22 -10.92 3.64
N LYS A 368 6.68 -10.04 2.80
CA LYS A 368 5.40 -10.20 2.12
C LYS A 368 5.63 -10.51 0.65
N ILE A 369 4.89 -11.47 0.11
CA ILE A 369 4.87 -11.79 -1.32
C ILE A 369 3.42 -11.79 -1.82
N PRO A 370 3.10 -11.11 -2.93
CA PRO A 370 1.76 -11.09 -3.50
C PRO A 370 1.42 -12.40 -4.22
N ARG A 371 0.14 -12.82 -4.11
CA ARG A 371 -0.42 -13.99 -4.80
C ARG A 371 -1.20 -13.52 -6.01
N PHE A 372 -0.82 -13.99 -7.19
CA PHE A 372 -1.51 -13.74 -8.45
C PHE A 372 -2.42 -14.89 -8.84
N ALA A 373 -3.33 -14.73 -9.80
CA ALA A 373 -4.16 -15.82 -10.32
C ALA A 373 -4.31 -15.76 -11.86
N PHE A 374 -3.24 -15.37 -12.56
CA PHE A 374 -3.24 -15.19 -14.02
C PHE A 374 -3.62 -16.45 -14.79
N GLU A 375 -3.42 -17.64 -14.22
CA GLU A 375 -3.85 -18.92 -14.80
C GLU A 375 -5.37 -18.98 -15.06
N LYS A 376 -6.16 -18.19 -14.33
CA LYS A 376 -7.61 -18.07 -14.53
C LYS A 376 -8.00 -17.05 -15.62
N PHE A 377 -7.04 -16.24 -16.09
CA PHE A 377 -7.26 -15.11 -17.00
C PHE A 377 -6.22 -15.10 -18.13
N GLN A 378 -6.25 -16.13 -18.99
CA GLN A 378 -5.23 -16.34 -20.04
C GLN A 378 -5.04 -15.18 -21.03
N GLN A 379 -6.07 -14.34 -21.22
CA GLN A 379 -6.02 -13.17 -22.12
C GLN A 379 -5.56 -11.89 -21.41
N ALA A 380 -5.41 -11.90 -20.08
CA ALA A 380 -4.95 -10.75 -19.33
C ALA A 380 -3.44 -10.57 -19.48
N ASP A 381 -2.99 -9.32 -19.56
CA ASP A 381 -1.56 -8.99 -19.54
C ASP A 381 -0.97 -9.27 -18.15
N PRO A 382 -0.03 -10.22 -18.01
CA PRO A 382 0.58 -10.58 -16.72
C PRO A 382 1.70 -9.63 -16.28
N THR A 383 2.04 -8.61 -17.08
CA THR A 383 3.08 -7.62 -16.75
C THR A 383 2.67 -6.84 -15.50
N LEU A 384 3.52 -6.81 -14.48
CA LEU A 384 3.26 -6.00 -13.29
C LEU A 384 3.61 -4.53 -13.58
N ASN A 385 2.75 -3.63 -13.13
CA ASN A 385 2.90 -2.20 -13.31
C ASN A 385 2.32 -1.47 -12.08
N THR A 386 1.99 -0.19 -12.21
CA THR A 386 1.41 0.62 -11.13
C THR A 386 -0.05 0.28 -10.81
N GLN A 387 -0.70 -0.60 -11.58
CA GLN A 387 -2.05 -1.11 -11.28
C GLN A 387 -1.93 -2.50 -10.66
N MET A 388 -2.52 -2.65 -9.47
CA MET A 388 -2.53 -3.92 -8.75
C MET A 388 -3.32 -5.00 -9.49
N LYS A 389 -2.75 -6.22 -9.55
CA LYS A 389 -3.31 -7.42 -10.19
C LYS A 389 -3.29 -8.65 -9.27
N SER A 390 -2.61 -8.56 -8.12
CA SER A 390 -2.60 -9.60 -7.10
C SER A 390 -3.98 -9.77 -6.45
N VAL A 391 -4.30 -11.01 -6.08
CA VAL A 391 -5.59 -11.41 -5.47
C VAL A 391 -5.47 -11.68 -3.97
N GLY A 392 -4.26 -11.55 -3.41
CA GLY A 392 -3.95 -11.79 -2.02
C GLY A 392 -2.44 -11.69 -1.77
N GLU A 393 -2.01 -12.06 -0.57
CA GLU A 393 -0.62 -12.00 -0.16
C GLU A 393 -0.32 -13.03 0.93
N ALA A 394 0.92 -13.49 0.99
CA ALA A 394 1.45 -14.25 2.12
C ALA A 394 2.47 -13.39 2.89
N MET A 395 2.61 -13.66 4.18
CA MET A 395 3.60 -13.03 5.06
C MET A 395 4.38 -14.11 5.78
N ALA A 396 5.70 -13.96 5.87
CA ALA A 396 6.55 -14.80 6.70
C ALA A 396 7.47 -13.95 7.58
N ILE A 397 7.92 -14.55 8.67
CA ILE A 397 8.87 -13.97 9.62
C ILE A 397 10.08 -14.89 9.70
N GLY A 398 11.29 -14.36 9.61
CA GLY A 398 12.54 -15.10 9.80
C GLY A 398 13.57 -14.24 10.53
N ARG A 399 14.52 -14.85 11.22
CA ARG A 399 15.63 -14.14 11.89
C ARG A 399 16.60 -13.50 10.89
N THR A 400 16.53 -13.92 9.63
CA THR A 400 17.29 -13.36 8.51
C THR A 400 16.39 -13.18 7.30
N PHE A 401 16.78 -12.31 6.36
CA PHE A 401 16.05 -12.15 5.10
C PHE A 401 15.95 -13.48 4.32
N LYS A 402 17.05 -14.24 4.22
CA LYS A 402 17.07 -15.54 3.51
C LYS A 402 16.03 -16.51 4.06
N GLU A 403 15.94 -16.62 5.39
CA GLU A 403 14.94 -17.46 6.05
C GLU A 403 13.51 -16.93 5.77
N SER A 404 13.28 -15.63 5.96
CA SER A 404 11.97 -15.01 5.78
C SER A 404 11.45 -15.16 4.35
N LEU A 405 12.30 -14.88 3.35
CA LEU A 405 11.99 -15.04 1.93
C LEU A 405 11.61 -16.48 1.58
N GLN A 406 12.44 -17.46 1.94
CA GLN A 406 12.19 -18.88 1.63
C GLN A 406 10.92 -19.40 2.33
N LYS A 407 10.66 -18.96 3.57
CA LYS A 407 9.41 -19.25 4.29
C LYS A 407 8.20 -18.66 3.58
N CYS A 408 8.31 -17.44 3.07
CA CYS A 408 7.21 -16.79 2.36
C CYS A 408 6.92 -17.50 1.03
N LEU A 409 7.96 -17.76 0.22
CA LEU A 409 7.83 -18.42 -1.09
C LEU A 409 7.12 -19.78 -1.00
N ARG A 410 7.45 -20.60 0.01
CA ARG A 410 6.79 -21.90 0.18
C ARG A 410 5.33 -21.80 0.65
N SER A 411 4.95 -20.70 1.29
CA SER A 411 3.60 -20.43 1.79
C SER A 411 2.70 -19.74 0.76
N MET A 412 3.19 -19.54 -0.47
CA MET A 412 2.41 -18.94 -1.56
C MET A 412 1.34 -19.87 -2.14
N GLU A 413 1.31 -21.15 -1.75
CA GLU A 413 0.37 -22.15 -2.25
C GLU A 413 0.36 -22.22 -3.80
N ILE A 414 1.56 -22.07 -4.39
CA ILE A 414 1.83 -22.25 -5.83
C ILE A 414 2.60 -23.55 -6.11
N GLY A 415 2.77 -24.39 -5.08
CA GLY A 415 3.48 -25.65 -5.19
C GLY A 415 4.99 -25.50 -5.39
N ARG A 416 5.65 -24.46 -4.87
CA ARG A 416 7.12 -24.36 -4.80
C ARG A 416 7.59 -24.50 -3.36
N ALA A 417 8.76 -25.08 -3.10
CA ALA A 417 9.30 -25.20 -1.73
C ALA A 417 10.18 -24.02 -1.28
N GLY A 418 10.44 -23.09 -2.20
CA GLY A 418 11.37 -21.97 -2.04
C GLY A 418 11.72 -21.41 -3.42
N LEU A 419 12.91 -20.82 -3.58
CA LEU A 419 13.41 -20.36 -4.88
C LEU A 419 13.61 -21.50 -5.89
N GLY A 420 13.93 -22.71 -5.42
CA GLY A 420 14.20 -23.90 -6.23
C GLY A 420 14.66 -25.07 -5.37
N GLY A 421 15.23 -26.09 -5.99
CA GLY A 421 15.74 -27.29 -5.30
C GLY A 421 14.63 -28.26 -4.86
N ASP A 422 13.43 -28.11 -5.41
CA ASP A 422 12.26 -28.94 -5.09
C ASP A 422 11.99 -30.03 -6.14
N GLY A 423 12.85 -30.14 -7.16
CA GLY A 423 12.74 -31.13 -8.22
C GLY A 423 11.60 -30.88 -9.20
N LYS A 424 10.88 -29.75 -9.08
CA LYS A 424 9.74 -29.43 -9.96
C LYS A 424 10.22 -28.68 -11.19
N GLY A 425 9.81 -29.19 -12.36
CA GLY A 425 10.11 -28.56 -13.63
C GLY A 425 9.47 -27.17 -13.79
N TRP A 426 10.06 -26.37 -14.68
CA TRP A 426 9.63 -25.04 -15.07
C TRP A 426 9.01 -25.11 -16.45
N ARG A 427 7.73 -24.76 -16.56
CA ARG A 427 7.05 -24.66 -17.85
C ARG A 427 7.16 -23.23 -18.36
N VAL A 428 7.79 -23.07 -19.53
CA VAL A 428 7.88 -21.81 -20.24
C VAL A 428 7.26 -22.03 -21.61
N SER A 429 6.07 -21.45 -21.81
CA SER A 429 5.25 -21.72 -23.00
C SER A 429 5.05 -23.24 -23.17
N ASP A 430 5.41 -23.80 -24.33
CA ASP A 430 5.28 -25.23 -24.64
C ASP A 430 6.49 -26.07 -24.18
N THR A 431 7.54 -25.45 -23.66
CA THR A 431 8.76 -26.15 -23.23
C THR A 431 8.77 -26.38 -21.73
N VAL A 432 9.14 -27.59 -21.31
CA VAL A 432 9.33 -27.94 -19.89
C VAL A 432 10.81 -28.15 -19.64
N TYR A 433 11.37 -27.36 -18.75
CA TYR A 433 12.73 -27.46 -18.25
C TYR A 433 12.71 -28.18 -16.89
N GLY A 434 13.70 -29.02 -16.61
CA GLY A 434 13.92 -29.56 -15.27
C GLY A 434 14.27 -28.45 -14.25
N ASP A 435 14.09 -28.72 -12.96
CA ASP A 435 14.36 -27.74 -11.89
C ASP A 435 15.82 -27.21 -11.91
N ARG A 436 16.74 -28.07 -12.36
CA ARG A 436 18.17 -27.78 -12.45
C ARG A 436 18.66 -27.45 -13.87
N ASP A 437 17.80 -27.47 -14.89
CA ASP A 437 18.21 -27.08 -16.24
C ASP A 437 18.60 -25.60 -16.28
N ILE A 438 19.53 -25.24 -17.17
CA ILE A 438 19.92 -23.85 -17.43
C ILE A 438 18.96 -23.29 -18.49
N LEU A 439 18.18 -22.28 -18.11
CA LEU A 439 17.25 -21.63 -19.02
C LEU A 439 18.00 -20.75 -20.04
N PRO A 440 17.44 -20.52 -21.24
CA PRO A 440 18.02 -19.61 -22.22
C PRO A 440 18.22 -18.20 -21.66
N ARG A 441 19.40 -17.61 -21.92
CA ARG A 441 19.76 -16.28 -21.39
C ARG A 441 18.80 -15.17 -21.86
N ASP A 442 18.29 -15.24 -23.08
CA ASP A 442 17.33 -14.26 -23.61
C ASP A 442 16.00 -14.29 -22.85
N LEU A 443 15.53 -15.48 -22.50
CA LEU A 443 14.32 -15.66 -21.67
C LEU A 443 14.53 -15.09 -20.26
N ILE A 444 15.66 -15.42 -19.63
CA ILE A 444 16.01 -14.89 -18.30
C ILE A 444 16.04 -13.35 -18.36
N THR A 445 16.73 -12.80 -19.36
CA THR A 445 16.85 -11.35 -19.55
C THR A 445 15.46 -10.70 -19.67
N GLN A 446 14.60 -11.23 -20.55
CA GLN A 446 13.23 -10.73 -20.71
C GLN A 446 12.43 -10.77 -19.39
N LYS A 447 12.48 -11.89 -18.67
CA LYS A 447 11.74 -12.11 -17.42
C LYS A 447 12.29 -11.28 -16.25
N LEU A 448 13.54 -10.85 -16.30
CA LEU A 448 14.12 -9.93 -15.32
C LEU A 448 13.83 -8.47 -15.66
N THR A 449 13.87 -8.09 -16.94
CA THR A 449 13.61 -6.71 -17.39
C THR A 449 12.15 -6.31 -17.22
N THR A 450 11.21 -7.19 -17.58
CA THR A 450 9.77 -6.91 -17.48
C THR A 450 9.20 -7.52 -16.19
N PRO A 451 8.73 -6.70 -15.22
CA PRO A 451 8.16 -7.20 -13.99
C PRO A 451 7.00 -8.17 -14.23
N ASN A 452 7.01 -9.31 -13.54
CA ASN A 452 6.03 -10.39 -13.68
C ASN A 452 5.92 -11.19 -12.39
N ALA A 453 4.84 -11.94 -12.22
CA ALA A 453 4.55 -12.73 -11.01
C ALA A 453 5.63 -13.78 -10.67
N GLU A 454 6.45 -14.21 -11.63
CA GLU A 454 7.47 -15.25 -11.45
C GLU A 454 8.88 -14.68 -11.31
N ARG A 455 9.06 -13.36 -11.42
CA ARG A 455 10.36 -12.69 -11.55
C ARG A 455 11.37 -13.10 -10.48
N VAL A 456 10.90 -13.27 -9.24
CA VAL A 456 11.73 -13.70 -8.09
C VAL A 456 12.43 -15.06 -8.34
N PHE A 457 11.80 -15.98 -9.07
CA PHE A 457 12.39 -17.27 -9.41
C PHE A 457 13.42 -17.16 -10.53
N TYR A 458 13.21 -16.24 -11.47
CA TYR A 458 14.18 -15.97 -12.54
C TYR A 458 15.49 -15.38 -12.03
N LEU A 459 15.52 -14.80 -10.82
CA LEU A 459 16.77 -14.42 -10.16
C LEU A 459 17.65 -15.64 -9.89
N ARG A 460 17.09 -16.73 -9.36
CA ARG A 460 17.82 -18.00 -9.21
C ARG A 460 18.33 -18.50 -10.55
N HIS A 461 17.49 -18.51 -11.58
CA HIS A 461 17.90 -18.98 -12.91
C HIS A 461 19.02 -18.14 -13.51
N ALA A 462 19.01 -16.82 -13.30
CA ALA A 462 20.07 -15.93 -13.75
C ALA A 462 21.42 -16.25 -13.10
N LEU A 463 21.44 -16.41 -11.77
CA LEU A 463 22.66 -16.72 -11.02
C LEU A 463 23.22 -18.09 -11.44
N ARG A 464 22.37 -19.10 -11.61
CA ARG A 464 22.76 -20.43 -12.12
C ARG A 464 23.26 -20.41 -13.56
N ALA A 465 22.77 -19.47 -14.38
CA ALA A 465 23.25 -19.22 -15.74
C ALA A 465 24.54 -18.36 -15.79
N GLY A 466 25.10 -18.00 -14.64
CA GLY A 466 26.36 -17.27 -14.51
C GLY A 466 26.24 -15.75 -14.68
N LEU A 467 25.03 -15.16 -14.59
CA LEU A 467 24.89 -13.71 -14.52
C LEU A 467 25.37 -13.23 -13.14
N THR A 468 26.08 -12.11 -13.14
CA THR A 468 26.51 -11.42 -11.93
C THR A 468 25.37 -10.66 -11.27
N VAL A 469 25.53 -10.35 -9.97
CA VAL A 469 24.60 -9.48 -9.23
C VAL A 469 24.41 -8.12 -9.92
N ASP A 470 25.47 -7.56 -10.51
CA ASP A 470 25.40 -6.28 -11.23
C ASP A 470 24.58 -6.39 -12.52
N GLU A 471 24.78 -7.44 -13.31
CA GLU A 471 23.96 -7.67 -14.51
C GLU A 471 22.48 -7.83 -14.14
N ILE A 472 22.17 -8.56 -13.05
CA ILE A 472 20.80 -8.74 -12.58
C ILE A 472 20.22 -7.43 -12.04
N PHE A 473 21.00 -6.61 -11.34
CA PHE A 473 20.59 -5.27 -10.91
C PHE A 473 20.27 -4.39 -12.12
N GLU A 474 21.08 -4.39 -13.16
CA GLU A 474 20.81 -3.55 -14.34
C GLU A 474 19.52 -3.93 -15.06
N LEU A 475 19.20 -5.23 -15.10
CA LEU A 475 17.95 -5.72 -15.68
C LEU A 475 16.75 -5.45 -14.78
N SER A 476 16.90 -5.67 -13.47
CA SER A 476 15.75 -5.73 -12.57
C SER A 476 15.50 -4.46 -11.75
N LYS A 477 16.57 -3.70 -11.49
CA LYS A 477 16.68 -2.59 -10.53
C LYS A 477 16.34 -2.97 -9.08
N ILE A 478 16.28 -4.28 -8.76
CA ILE A 478 16.18 -4.80 -7.39
C ILE A 478 17.51 -4.55 -6.69
N ASP A 479 17.50 -3.96 -5.49
CA ASP A 479 18.72 -3.55 -4.78
C ASP A 479 19.71 -4.73 -4.62
N ARG A 480 21.00 -4.43 -4.85
CA ARG A 480 22.10 -5.40 -4.78
C ARG A 480 22.16 -6.14 -3.45
N TRP A 481 21.73 -5.51 -2.36
CA TRP A 481 21.66 -6.15 -1.05
C TRP A 481 20.79 -7.40 -1.10
N PHE A 482 19.58 -7.32 -1.66
CA PHE A 482 18.68 -8.47 -1.79
C PHE A 482 19.24 -9.52 -2.74
N LEU A 483 19.77 -9.09 -3.89
CA LEU A 483 20.36 -9.99 -4.89
C LEU A 483 21.54 -10.78 -4.32
N THR A 484 22.38 -10.15 -3.50
CA THR A 484 23.50 -10.80 -2.80
C THR A 484 23.02 -11.86 -1.82
N GLN A 485 21.91 -11.60 -1.10
CA GLN A 485 21.32 -12.63 -0.22
C GLN A 485 20.77 -13.82 -1.02
N ILE A 486 20.17 -13.56 -2.19
CA ILE A 486 19.65 -14.61 -3.08
C ILE A 486 20.82 -15.42 -3.67
N GLN A 487 21.92 -14.79 -4.08
CA GLN A 487 23.14 -15.49 -4.52
C GLN A 487 23.61 -16.47 -3.46
N GLN A 488 23.66 -16.09 -2.18
CA GLN A 488 24.07 -16.99 -1.11
C GLN A 488 23.13 -18.20 -0.91
N ILE A 489 21.83 -18.03 -1.19
CA ILE A 489 20.88 -19.15 -1.19
C ILE A 489 21.20 -20.11 -2.35
N VAL A 490 21.46 -19.57 -3.53
CA VAL A 490 21.80 -20.35 -4.73
C VAL A 490 23.15 -21.06 -4.58
N ASP A 491 24.16 -20.40 -4.03
CA ASP A 491 25.48 -21.00 -3.76
C ASP A 491 25.35 -22.20 -2.82
N CYS A 492 24.55 -22.07 -1.76
CA CYS A 492 24.27 -23.16 -0.85
C CYS A 492 23.51 -24.31 -1.55
N GLU A 493 22.57 -24.00 -2.44
CA GLU A 493 21.90 -25.02 -3.26
C GLU A 493 22.89 -25.79 -4.15
N GLU A 494 23.83 -25.10 -4.80
CA GLU A 494 24.85 -25.72 -5.66
C GLU A 494 25.83 -26.58 -4.85
N GLU A 495 26.23 -26.13 -3.66
CA GLU A 495 27.03 -26.93 -2.73
C GLU A 495 26.32 -28.25 -2.37
N LEU A 496 25.06 -28.17 -1.92
CA LEU A 496 24.26 -29.34 -1.54
C LEU A 496 24.09 -30.33 -2.70
N ALA A 497 23.86 -29.83 -3.91
CA ALA A 497 23.72 -30.66 -5.10
C ALA A 497 25.01 -31.39 -5.49
N SER A 498 26.17 -30.76 -5.30
CA SER A 498 27.47 -31.38 -5.58
C SER A 498 27.77 -32.57 -4.66
N VAL A 499 27.34 -32.50 -3.40
CA VAL A 499 27.46 -33.60 -2.43
C VAL A 499 26.50 -34.74 -2.77
N GLY A 500 25.27 -34.43 -3.18
CA GLY A 500 24.28 -35.45 -3.56
C GLY A 500 24.63 -36.23 -4.83
N ALA A 501 25.46 -35.67 -5.72
CA ALA A 501 25.92 -36.34 -6.94
C ALA A 501 27.17 -37.23 -6.73
N SER A 502 27.82 -37.12 -5.57
CA SER A 502 29.04 -37.87 -5.22
C SER A 502 28.81 -39.02 -4.23
N ALA A 503 27.58 -39.19 -3.77
CA ALA A 503 27.07 -40.36 -3.04
C ALA A 503 26.21 -41.24 -3.96
#